data_AF-A0A085JP61-F1
#
_entry.id   AF-A0A085JP61-F1
#
_cell.length_a   1.000
_cell.length_b   1.000
_cell.length_c   1.000
_cell.angle_alpha   90.00
_cell.angle_beta   90.00
_cell.angle_gamma   90.00
#
_symmetry.space_group_name_H-M   'P 1'
#
loop_
_entity.id
_entity.type
_entity.pdbx_description
1 polymer ?
#
loop_
_entity_poly.entity_id
_entity_poly.type
_entity_poly.pdbx_seq_one_letter_code
_entity_poly.pdbx_strand_id
1 'polypeptide(L)' 'MVAEALKTAEKEVQGEPGCESYVLHRNISQPQQFIMLERWSSRQHLDEHEKAPAFQKLAAALNNRASLDVILSQEVSAG' A
#
# COMPACT_ATOMS: atom_id res chain seq x y z
N MET A 1 1.32 -4.29 -16.09
CA MET A 1 -0.05 -3.82 -15.86
C MET A 1 -0.15 -3.26 -14.44
N VAL A 2 -1.16 -2.44 -14.11
CA VAL A 2 -1.31 -1.86 -12.75
C VAL A 2 -1.34 -2.94 -11.67
N ALA A 3 -2.11 -4.01 -11.86
CA ALA A 3 -2.19 -5.13 -10.92
C ALA A 3 -0.84 -5.82 -10.66
N GLU A 4 -0.02 -6.03 -11.70
CA GLU A 4 1.31 -6.63 -11.56
C GLU A 4 2.25 -5.72 -10.78
N ALA A 5 2.24 -4.40 -11.06
CA ALA A 5 3.06 -3.44 -10.33
C ALA A 5 2.68 -3.40 -8.84
N LEU A 6 1.38 -3.43 -8.53
CA LEU A 6 0.87 -3.52 -7.16
C LEU A 6 1.28 -4.82 -6.48
N LYS A 7 1.27 -5.97 -7.18
CA LYS A 7 1.68 -7.25 -6.61
C LYS A 7 3.19 -7.36 -6.39
N THR A 8 3.99 -6.71 -7.25
CA THR A 8 5.42 -6.55 -7.01
C THR A 8 5.67 -5.70 -5.77
N ALA A 9 5.01 -4.55 -5.65
CA ALA A 9 5.13 -3.68 -4.48
C ALA A 9 4.75 -4.42 -3.19
N GLU A 10 3.65 -5.18 -3.21
CA GLU A 10 3.23 -5.97 -2.05
C GLU A 10 4.34 -6.90 -1.52
N LYS A 11 5.04 -7.61 -2.41
CA LYS A 11 6.14 -8.49 -2.01
C LYS A 11 7.37 -7.73 -1.52
N GLU A 12 7.70 -6.59 -2.13
CA GLU A 12 8.86 -5.78 -1.73
C GLU A 12 8.63 -5.13 -0.36
N VAL A 13 7.41 -4.62 -0.10
CA VAL A 13 7.08 -3.86 1.11
C VAL A 13 6.92 -4.75 2.34
N GLN A 14 6.48 -6.00 2.18
CA GLN A 14 6.36 -6.96 3.30
C GLN A 14 7.68 -7.20 4.06
N GLY A 15 8.83 -6.88 3.47
CA GLY A 15 10.14 -6.97 4.13
C GLY A 15 10.61 -5.67 4.81
N GLU A 16 9.82 -4.59 4.76
CA GLU A 16 10.23 -3.29 5.30
C GLU A 16 10.11 -3.25 6.84
N PRO A 17 11.00 -2.53 7.54
CA PRO A 17 10.91 -2.36 8.97
C PRO A 17 9.55 -1.80 9.40
N GLY A 18 8.92 -2.46 10.37
CA GLY A 18 7.63 -2.03 10.90
C GLY A 18 6.42 -2.29 10.02
N CYS A 19 6.57 -2.91 8.84
CA CYS A 19 5.46 -3.45 8.07
C CYS A 19 4.90 -4.69 8.79
N GLU A 20 3.70 -4.59 9.34
CA GLU A 20 3.01 -5.71 9.98
C GLU A 20 2.08 -6.46 9.01
N SER A 21 1.49 -5.73 8.05
CA SER A 21 0.68 -6.28 6.98
C SER A 21 0.68 -5.34 5.78
N TYR A 22 0.72 -5.91 4.58
CA TYR A 22 0.59 -5.18 3.32
C TYR A 22 0.03 -6.14 2.28
N VAL A 23 -1.27 -6.01 1.98
CA VAL A 23 -2.01 -7.01 1.19
C VAL A 23 -2.90 -6.35 0.14
N LEU A 24 -2.71 -6.76 -1.11
CA LEU A 24 -3.46 -6.27 -2.27
C LEU A 24 -4.83 -6.94 -2.36
N HIS A 25 -5.87 -6.12 -2.38
CA HIS A 25 -7.25 -6.52 -2.62
C HIS A 25 -7.77 -5.90 -3.92
N ARG A 26 -8.79 -6.53 -4.50
CA ARG A 26 -9.53 -6.01 -5.65
C ARG A 26 -10.96 -5.76 -5.24
N ASN A 27 -11.50 -4.59 -5.57
CA ASN A 27 -12.91 -4.31 -5.30
C ASN A 27 -13.78 -5.25 -6.15
N ILE A 28 -14.69 -5.97 -5.49
CA ILE A 28 -15.59 -6.94 -6.12
C ILE A 28 -16.63 -6.26 -7.03
N SER A 29 -17.12 -5.08 -6.62
CA SER A 29 -18.10 -4.30 -7.37
C SER A 29 -17.47 -3.41 -8.44
N GLN A 30 -16.18 -3.06 -8.29
CA GLN A 30 -15.44 -2.21 -9.24
C GLN A 30 -14.07 -2.82 -9.57
N PRO A 31 -13.97 -3.76 -10.53
CA PRO A 31 -12.73 -4.52 -10.77
C PRO A 31 -11.50 -3.71 -11.23
N GLN A 32 -11.68 -2.44 -11.59
CA GLN A 32 -10.58 -1.52 -11.90
C GLN A 32 -10.00 -0.83 -10.66
N GLN A 33 -10.70 -0.92 -9.52
CA GLN A 33 -10.23 -0.40 -8.24
C GLN A 33 -9.50 -1.51 -7.47
N PHE A 34 -8.31 -1.16 -7.02
CA PHE A 34 -7.47 -1.99 -6.16
C PHE A 34 -7.32 -1.28 -4.81
N ILE A 35 -7.20 -2.04 -3.74
CA ILE A 35 -7.11 -1.53 -2.37
C ILE A 35 -5.91 -2.21 -1.72
N MET A 36 -4.95 -1.43 -1.25
CA MET A 36 -3.91 -1.95 -0.38
C MET A 36 -4.39 -1.82 1.06
N LEU A 37 -4.45 -2.94 1.78
CA LEU A 37 -4.70 -2.93 3.21
C LEU A 37 -3.37 -3.07 3.93
N GLU A 38 -3.05 -2.06 4.72
CA GLU A 38 -1.73 -1.90 5.32
C GLU A 38 -1.85 -1.80 6.83
N ARG A 39 -0.83 -2.31 7.52
CA ARG A 39 -0.65 -2.12 8.95
C ARG A 39 0.81 -1.85 9.23
N TRP A 40 1.05 -0.76 9.94
CA TRP A 40 2.37 -0.29 10.29
C TRP A 40 2.47 -0.17 11.81
N SER A 41 3.59 -0.61 12.37
CA SER A 41 3.81 -0.61 13.81
C SER A 41 3.93 0.80 14.41
N SER A 42 4.20 1.80 13.57
CA SER A 42 4.24 3.21 13.98
C SER A 42 4.03 4.15 12.79
N ARG A 43 3.69 5.42 13.08
CA ARG A 43 3.66 6.48 12.07
C ARG A 43 5.03 6.71 11.43
N GLN A 44 6.12 6.58 12.21
CA GLN A 44 7.47 6.75 11.70
C GLN A 44 7.81 5.71 10.62
N HIS A 45 7.49 4.42 10.84
CA HIS A 45 7.75 3.39 9.83
C HIS A 45 6.93 3.62 8.56
N LEU A 46 5.69 4.11 8.67
CA LEU A 46 4.91 4.51 7.52
C LEU A 46 5.53 5.72 6.77
N ASP A 47 6.04 6.73 7.48
CA ASP A 47 6.73 7.86 6.85
C ASP A 47 8.05 7.46 6.16
N GLU A 48 8.71 6.41 6.67
CA GLU A 48 9.90 5.79 6.06
C GLU A 48 9.53 5.00 4.80
N HIS A 49 8.44 4.22 4.85
CA HIS A 49 7.87 3.50 3.71
C HIS A 49 7.56 4.42 2.53
N GLU A 50 6.92 5.58 2.76
CA GLU A 50 6.58 6.55 1.72
C GLU A 50 7.82 7.07 0.96
N LYS A 51 9.01 6.98 1.57
CA LYS A 51 10.29 7.39 0.98
C LYS A 51 11.11 6.21 0.46
N ALA A 52 10.67 4.98 0.73
CA ALA A 52 11.41 3.77 0.40
C ALA A 52 11.40 3.48 -1.11
N PRO A 53 12.42 2.76 -1.63
CA PRO A 53 12.51 2.46 -3.06
C PRO A 53 11.28 1.73 -3.62
N ALA A 54 10.67 0.81 -2.87
CA ALA A 54 9.51 0.05 -3.33
C ALA A 54 8.30 0.97 -3.61
N PHE A 55 8.00 1.89 -2.68
CA PHE A 55 6.94 2.87 -2.86
C PHE A 55 7.22 3.81 -4.04
N GLN A 56 8.45 4.32 -4.17
CA GLN A 56 8.83 5.22 -5.27
C GLN A 56 8.73 4.53 -6.64
N LYS A 57 9.15 3.26 -6.74
CA LYS A 57 8.95 2.45 -7.95
C LYS A 57 7.47 2.26 -8.28
N LEU A 58 6.64 1.97 -7.27
CA LEU A 58 5.20 1.83 -7.45
C LEU A 58 4.58 3.15 -7.96
N ALA A 59 4.87 4.28 -7.32
CA ALA A 59 4.39 5.59 -7.72
C ALA A 59 4.74 5.90 -9.19
N ALA A 60 5.99 5.63 -9.60
CA ALA A 60 6.40 5.78 -10.99
C ALA A 60 5.64 4.84 -11.94
N ALA A 61 5.37 3.60 -11.54
CA ALA A 61 4.63 2.64 -12.34
C ALA A 61 3.14 2.98 -12.51
N LEU A 62 2.56 3.71 -11.55
CA LEU A 62 1.17 4.19 -11.55
C LEU A 62 0.99 5.54 -12.26
N ASN A 63 2.07 6.29 -12.47
CA ASN A 63 2.03 7.61 -13.08
C ASN A 63 1.26 7.61 -14.41
N ASN A 64 0.28 8.52 -14.54
CA ASN A 64 -0.65 8.63 -15.68
C ASN A 64 -1.47 7.36 -16.00
N ARG A 65 -1.56 6.39 -15.08
CA ARG A 65 -2.30 5.12 -15.27
C ARG A 65 -3.35 4.87 -14.21
N ALA A 66 -3.20 5.45 -13.02
CA ALA A 66 -4.16 5.34 -11.93
C ALA A 66 -4.11 6.61 -11.07
N SER A 67 -5.24 6.92 -10.42
CA SER A 67 -5.29 7.84 -9.29
C SER A 67 -5.03 7.09 -7.99
N LEU A 68 -4.31 7.70 -7.06
CA LEU A 68 -4.04 7.16 -5.74
C LEU A 68 -4.78 8.01 -4.69
N ASP A 69 -5.48 7.34 -3.77
CA ASP A 69 -6.08 7.93 -2.58
C ASP A 69 -5.61 7.13 -1.36
N VAL A 70 -5.21 7.82 -0.30
CA VAL A 70 -4.61 7.21 0.90
C VAL A 70 -5.37 7.70 2.13
N ILE A 71 -5.92 6.76 2.89
CA ILE A 71 -6.64 7.04 4.12
C ILE A 71 -5.85 6.49 5.29
N LEU A 72 -5.47 7.37 6.22
CA LEU A 72 -4.88 6.96 7.49
C LEU A 72 -5.99 6.60 8.47
N SER A 73 -5.86 5.43 9.08
CA SER A 73 -6.83 4.92 10.06
C SER A 73 -6.10 4.35 11.27
N GLN A 74 -6.82 4.23 12.38
CA GLN A 74 -6.38 3.53 13.57
C GLN A 74 -7.42 2.48 13.94
N GLU A 75 -6.98 1.43 14.63
CA GLU A 75 -7.91 0.45 15.20
C GLU A 75 -8.82 1.14 16.22
N VAL A 76 -10.10 0.77 16.21
CA VAL A 76 -11.03 1.16 17.25
C VAL A 76 -10.85 0.20 18.41
N SER A 77 -10.36 0.71 19.55
CA SER A 77 -10.33 -0.07 20.79
C SER A 77 -11.75 -0.32 21.28
N ALA A 78 -12.09 -1.57 21.59
CA ALA A 78 -13.27 -1.85 22.40
C ALA A 78 -13.04 -1.22 23.79
N GLY A 79 -13.98 -0.38 24.22
CA GLY A 79 -13.97 0.24 25.55
C GLY A 79 -14.24 -0.75 26.68
#